data_AF-W4AM65-F1
#
_entry.id   AF-W4AM65-F1
#
_cell.length_a   1.000
_cell.length_b   1.000
_cell.length_c   1.000
_cell.angle_alpha   90.00
_cell.angle_beta   90.00
_cell.angle_gamma   90.00
#
_symmetry.space_group_name_H-M   'P 1'
#
loop_
_entity.id
_entity.type
_entity.pdbx_description
1 polymer ?
#
loop_
_entity_poly.entity_id
_entity_poly.type
_entity_poly.pdbx_seq_one_letter_code
_entity_poly.pdbx_strand_id
1 'polypeptide(L)'
;MSVIENLIRKGLVSSVDAKKHTVRVVFEDKDNLVSGDLPVIVPYSTKAKAYRLPEVSESALCVFLGNGIQNGFCLGSYYTDEDAPPVSNKDQIGTWFEDGSYVYFDKTSKTLHVKAAGNVRIEGDLTVTGSITSESLQTKSIMTDSITRAGEAL
;
A
#
# COMPACT_ATOMS: atom_id res chain seq x y z
N MET A 1 -7.34 17.99 -34.64
CA MET A 1 -7.60 17.62 -33.23
C MET A 1 -6.44 16.72 -32.81
N SER A 2 -5.55 17.21 -31.96
CA SER A 2 -4.25 16.59 -31.72
C SER A 2 -4.41 15.26 -30.98
N VAL A 3 -3.88 14.17 -31.53
CA VAL A 3 -3.85 12.84 -30.89
C VAL A 3 -3.24 12.91 -29.48
N ILE A 4 -2.42 13.94 -29.21
CA ILE A 4 -1.73 14.18 -27.95
C ILE A 4 -2.71 14.49 -26.80
N GLU A 5 -3.85 15.14 -27.06
CA GLU A 5 -4.78 15.60 -26.00
C GLU A 5 -5.53 14.46 -25.30
N ASN A 6 -5.50 13.24 -25.85
CA ASN A 6 -6.20 12.08 -25.30
C ASN A 6 -5.25 10.99 -24.75
N LEU A 7 -3.94 11.21 -24.78
CA LEU A 7 -2.96 10.20 -24.36
C LEU A 7 -2.87 10.07 -22.84
N ILE A 8 -3.10 11.14 -22.08
CA ILE A 8 -2.98 11.14 -20.61
C ILE A 8 -4.25 11.75 -20.03
N ARG A 9 -4.92 11.04 -19.12
CA ARG A 9 -6.19 11.49 -18.53
C ARG A 9 -6.26 11.15 -17.05
N LYS A 10 -6.90 12.02 -16.28
CA LYS A 10 -7.27 11.81 -14.88
C LYS A 10 -8.73 11.38 -14.80
N GLY A 11 -9.06 10.47 -13.91
CA GLY A 11 -10.44 10.04 -13.68
C GLY A 11 -10.57 9.29 -12.35
N LEU A 12 -11.77 8.80 -12.07
CA LEU A 12 -12.07 8.04 -10.86
C LEU A 12 -12.19 6.55 -11.18
N VAL A 13 -11.66 5.70 -10.32
CA VAL A 13 -11.78 4.24 -10.50
C VAL A 13 -13.25 3.83 -10.32
N SER A 14 -13.83 3.21 -11.33
CA SER A 14 -15.23 2.76 -11.32
C SER A 14 -15.37 1.28 -10.95
N SER A 15 -14.37 0.45 -11.25
CA SER A 15 -14.36 -0.96 -10.89
C SER A 15 -12.95 -1.55 -10.89
N VAL A 16 -12.76 -2.62 -10.12
CA VAL A 16 -11.48 -3.31 -9.94
C VAL A 16 -11.64 -4.80 -10.22
N ASP A 17 -10.81 -5.38 -11.08
CA ASP A 17 -10.68 -6.83 -11.29
C ASP A 17 -9.34 -7.31 -10.69
N ALA A 18 -9.42 -7.83 -9.47
CA ALA A 18 -8.27 -8.35 -8.73
C ALA A 18 -7.60 -9.55 -9.41
N LYS A 19 -8.34 -10.37 -10.17
CA LYS A 19 -7.80 -11.57 -10.81
C LYS A 19 -6.90 -11.22 -11.99
N LYS A 20 -7.29 -10.19 -12.76
CA LYS A 20 -6.55 -9.72 -13.93
C LYS A 20 -5.59 -8.58 -13.61
N HIS A 21 -5.67 -8.01 -12.40
CA HIS A 21 -4.91 -6.83 -11.98
C HIS A 21 -5.19 -5.61 -12.89
N THR A 22 -6.48 -5.40 -13.18
CA THR A 22 -6.97 -4.33 -14.05
C THR A 22 -8.02 -3.48 -13.33
N VAL A 23 -8.15 -2.23 -13.75
CA VAL A 23 -9.20 -1.30 -13.28
C VAL A 23 -9.94 -0.68 -14.46
N ARG A 24 -11.17 -0.23 -14.23
CA ARG A 24 -11.86 0.70 -15.13
C ARG A 24 -11.92 2.07 -14.48
N VAL A 25 -11.82 3.11 -15.30
CA VAL A 25 -11.80 4.50 -14.86
C VAL A 25 -12.90 5.26 -15.59
N VAL A 26 -13.68 6.05 -14.84
CA VAL A 26 -14.68 6.98 -15.37
C VAL A 26 -14.04 8.35 -15.58
N PHE A 27 -14.31 8.92 -16.75
CA PHE A 27 -13.85 10.24 -17.15
C PHE A 27 -15.04 11.21 -17.18
N GLU A 28 -15.21 11.97 -16.11
CA GLU A 28 -16.31 12.92 -15.95
C GLU A 28 -16.27 14.03 -17.02
N ASP A 29 -15.07 14.38 -17.51
CA ASP A 29 -14.85 15.34 -18.60
C ASP A 29 -15.32 14.84 -19.98
N LYS A 30 -15.72 13.57 -20.08
CA LYS A 30 -16.15 12.89 -21.30
C LYS A 30 -17.55 12.30 -21.17
N ASP A 31 -18.48 13.01 -20.53
CA ASP A 31 -19.86 12.54 -20.33
C ASP A 31 -19.89 11.20 -19.56
N ASN A 32 -19.07 11.10 -18.52
CA ASN A 32 -18.91 9.91 -17.68
C ASN A 32 -18.54 8.64 -18.47
N LEU A 33 -17.77 8.81 -19.53
CA LEU A 33 -17.29 7.71 -20.34
C LEU A 33 -16.34 6.81 -19.52
N VAL A 34 -16.60 5.50 -19.55
CA VAL A 34 -15.82 4.50 -18.83
C VAL A 34 -14.79 3.86 -19.76
N SER A 35 -13.56 3.68 -19.27
CA SER A 35 -12.47 3.00 -19.98
C SER A 35 -12.74 1.51 -20.22
N GLY A 36 -11.89 0.90 -21.05
CA GLY A 36 -11.70 -0.55 -21.05
C GLY A 36 -11.02 -1.04 -19.77
N ASP A 37 -10.72 -2.34 -19.70
CA ASP A 37 -9.94 -2.92 -18.60
C ASP A 37 -8.48 -2.46 -18.70
N LEU A 38 -8.07 -1.54 -17.85
CA LEU A 38 -6.71 -0.96 -17.85
C LEU A 38 -5.82 -1.71 -16.86
N PRO A 39 -4.72 -2.35 -17.32
CA PRO A 39 -3.74 -2.93 -16.41
C PRO A 39 -3.12 -1.85 -15.52
N VAL A 40 -2.97 -2.15 -14.23
CA VAL A 40 -2.30 -1.26 -13.28
C VAL A 40 -0.80 -1.47 -13.32
N ILE A 41 -0.04 -0.40 -13.44
CA ILE A 41 1.42 -0.44 -13.40
C ILE A 41 1.89 -0.74 -11.98
N VAL A 42 2.79 -1.72 -11.85
CA VAL A 42 3.43 -2.10 -10.58
C VAL A 42 4.95 -1.92 -10.66
N PRO A 43 5.63 -1.65 -9.54
CA PRO A 43 7.10 -1.50 -9.53
C PRO A 43 7.87 -2.73 -10.03
N TYR A 44 7.34 -3.94 -9.83
CA TYR A 44 7.94 -5.21 -10.24
C TYR A 44 6.88 -6.31 -10.37
N SER A 45 7.00 -7.18 -11.39
CA SER A 45 5.96 -8.16 -11.76
C SER A 45 6.45 -9.60 -12.00
N THR A 46 7.76 -9.87 -11.96
CA THR A 46 8.33 -11.19 -12.31
C THR A 46 8.83 -11.96 -11.09
N LYS A 47 10.07 -11.70 -10.65
CA LYS A 47 10.73 -12.43 -9.54
C LYS A 47 10.27 -11.93 -8.18
N ALA A 48 10.20 -10.61 -8.02
CA ALA A 48 9.42 -9.95 -7.00
C ALA A 48 8.11 -9.48 -7.66
N LYS A 49 7.00 -9.60 -6.94
CA LYS A 49 5.68 -9.14 -7.40
C LYS A 49 5.11 -8.17 -6.38
N ALA A 50 4.87 -6.93 -6.79
CA ALA A 50 4.11 -5.98 -5.99
C ALA A 50 2.63 -6.21 -6.29
N TYR A 51 1.81 -6.20 -5.23
CA TYR A 51 0.36 -6.32 -5.37
C TYR A 51 -0.30 -5.17 -4.62
N ARG A 52 -0.76 -4.18 -5.40
CA ARG A 52 -1.57 -3.07 -4.90
C ARG A 52 -2.49 -2.64 -6.04
N LEU A 53 -3.79 -2.64 -5.79
CA LEU A 53 -4.78 -2.06 -6.69
C LEU A 53 -5.32 -0.78 -6.05
N PRO A 54 -5.65 0.24 -6.87
CA PRO A 54 -6.51 1.32 -6.42
C PRO A 54 -7.86 0.80 -5.95
N GLU A 55 -8.51 1.55 -5.08
CA GLU A 55 -9.88 1.31 -4.63
C GLU A 55 -10.89 1.97 -5.56
N VAL A 56 -12.14 1.53 -5.50
CA VAL A 56 -13.25 2.21 -6.19
C VAL A 56 -13.38 3.63 -5.64
N SER A 57 -13.67 4.58 -6.52
CA SER A 57 -13.75 6.02 -6.25
C SER A 57 -12.41 6.71 -5.96
N GLU A 58 -11.28 6.01 -6.08
CA GLU A 58 -9.95 6.64 -5.96
C GLU A 58 -9.57 7.40 -7.25
N SER A 59 -8.86 8.52 -7.10
CA SER A 59 -8.35 9.31 -8.22
C SER A 59 -7.17 8.63 -8.88
N ALA A 60 -7.26 8.35 -10.18
CA ALA A 60 -6.26 7.62 -10.94
C ALA A 60 -5.80 8.35 -12.21
N LEU A 61 -4.52 8.19 -12.55
CA LEU A 61 -3.93 8.69 -13.78
C LEU A 61 -3.81 7.57 -14.82
N CYS A 62 -4.37 7.78 -16.00
CA CYS A 62 -4.39 6.81 -17.09
C CYS A 62 -3.57 7.31 -18.29
N VAL A 63 -2.92 6.37 -18.97
CA VAL A 63 -2.26 6.60 -20.27
C VAL A 63 -2.89 5.71 -21.32
N PHE A 64 -3.30 6.29 -22.45
CA PHE A 64 -3.95 5.60 -23.55
C PHE A 64 -3.02 5.46 -24.75
N LEU A 65 -3.06 4.29 -25.37
CA LEU A 65 -2.47 4.06 -26.69
C LEU A 65 -3.42 4.71 -27.69
N GLY A 66 -2.93 5.51 -28.66
CA GLY A 66 -3.67 6.47 -29.52
C GLY A 66 -4.86 5.95 -30.36
N ASN A 67 -5.38 4.78 -30.01
CA ASN A 67 -6.49 4.02 -30.56
C ASN A 67 -7.80 4.27 -29.76
N GLY A 68 -7.80 5.24 -28.84
CA GLY A 68 -8.94 5.59 -27.98
C GLY A 68 -8.79 5.11 -26.54
N ILE A 69 -9.83 5.35 -25.73
CA ILE A 69 -9.80 5.11 -24.26
C ILE A 69 -10.04 3.65 -23.84
N GLN A 70 -10.10 2.73 -24.80
CA GLN A 70 -10.31 1.30 -24.56
C GLN A 70 -9.00 0.56 -24.28
N ASN A 71 -7.88 1.10 -24.77
CA ASN A 71 -6.56 0.46 -24.68
C ASN A 71 -5.57 1.42 -24.04
N GLY A 72 -5.12 1.08 -22.85
CA GLY A 72 -4.20 1.92 -22.07
C GLY A 72 -3.74 1.22 -20.80
N PHE A 73 -3.13 2.00 -19.91
CA PHE A 73 -2.63 1.55 -18.61
C PHE A 73 -3.05 2.56 -17.54
N CYS A 74 -3.31 2.05 -16.34
CA CYS A 74 -3.46 2.88 -15.15
C CYS A 74 -2.09 3.01 -14.50
N LEU A 75 -1.58 4.23 -14.37
CA LEU A 75 -0.29 4.50 -13.71
C LEU A 75 -0.38 4.41 -12.19
N GLY A 76 -1.58 4.36 -11.64
CA GLY A 76 -1.87 4.34 -10.22
C GLY A 76 -2.64 5.58 -9.78
N SER A 77 -2.71 5.73 -8.47
CA SER A 77 -3.50 6.78 -7.81
C SER A 77 -2.65 7.97 -7.40
N TYR A 78 -3.32 9.09 -7.11
CA TYR A 78 -2.68 10.29 -6.58
C TYR A 78 -3.57 11.00 -5.56
N TYR A 79 -2.95 11.67 -4.60
CA TYR A 79 -3.65 12.43 -3.57
C TYR A 79 -4.36 13.66 -4.15
N THR A 80 -5.49 13.99 -3.56
CA THR A 80 -6.35 15.13 -3.88
C THR A 80 -6.60 15.98 -2.62
N ASP A 81 -7.37 17.05 -2.74
CA ASP A 81 -7.78 17.82 -1.56
C ASP A 81 -8.75 17.01 -0.69
N GLU A 82 -9.52 16.11 -1.30
CA GLU A 82 -10.43 15.18 -0.64
C GLU A 82 -9.71 13.97 -0.04
N ASP A 83 -8.71 13.43 -0.73
CA ASP A 83 -7.88 12.30 -0.29
C ASP A 83 -6.44 12.77 -0.05
N ALA A 84 -6.19 13.25 1.16
CA ALA A 84 -4.91 13.83 1.55
C ALA A 84 -3.89 12.76 1.99
N PRO A 85 -2.57 13.03 1.86
CA PRO A 85 -1.54 12.13 2.35
C PRO A 85 -1.71 11.78 3.84
N PRO A 86 -1.48 10.52 4.26
CA PRO A 86 -1.69 10.08 5.65
C PRO A 86 -0.68 10.69 6.62
N VAL A 87 0.46 11.17 6.13
CA VAL A 87 1.52 11.80 6.92
C VAL A 87 2.16 12.95 6.15
N SER A 88 2.63 13.97 6.87
CA SER A 88 3.37 15.12 6.31
C SER A 88 4.90 15.02 6.53
N ASN A 89 5.36 13.95 7.18
CA ASN A 89 6.78 13.74 7.47
C ASN A 89 7.49 13.03 6.32
N LYS A 90 8.29 13.77 5.54
CA LYS A 90 9.12 13.25 4.43
C LYS A 90 10.14 12.17 4.84
N ASP A 91 10.38 12.03 6.14
CA ASP A 91 11.32 11.06 6.67
C ASP A 91 10.70 9.69 6.96
N GLN A 92 9.38 9.56 6.80
CA GLN A 92 8.65 8.30 6.88
C GLN A 92 8.38 7.73 5.49
N ILE A 93 8.66 6.45 5.30
CA ILE A 93 8.46 5.72 4.05
C ILE A 93 7.73 4.42 4.37
N GLY A 94 6.51 4.23 3.85
CA GLY A 94 5.71 3.06 4.19
C GLY A 94 4.33 3.02 3.59
N THR A 95 3.46 2.23 4.21
CA THR A 95 2.06 2.04 3.85
C THR A 95 1.19 2.22 5.09
N TRP A 96 0.09 2.94 4.93
CA TRP A 96 -0.93 3.20 5.95
C TRP A 96 -2.26 2.64 5.46
N PHE A 97 -3.07 2.14 6.39
CA PHE A 97 -4.36 1.53 6.12
C PHE A 97 -5.47 2.28 6.88
N GLU A 98 -6.70 2.23 6.35
CA GLU A 98 -7.87 2.95 6.90
C GLU A 98 -8.19 2.54 8.35
N ASP A 99 -7.90 1.30 8.73
CA ASP A 99 -8.09 0.78 10.09
C ASP A 99 -7.06 1.30 11.12
N GLY A 100 -6.15 2.18 10.69
CA GLY A 100 -5.06 2.71 11.51
C GLY A 100 -3.87 1.76 11.68
N SER A 101 -3.83 0.66 10.92
CA SER A 101 -2.63 -0.17 10.73
C SER A 101 -1.60 0.58 9.87
N TYR A 102 -0.32 0.26 10.07
CA TYR A 102 0.77 0.79 9.25
C TYR A 102 1.99 -0.12 9.25
N VAL A 103 2.80 0.03 8.20
CA VAL A 103 4.18 -0.44 8.14
C VAL A 103 5.02 0.66 7.51
N TYR A 104 5.89 1.30 8.28
CA TYR A 104 6.76 2.36 7.75
C TYR A 104 8.13 2.38 8.42
N PHE A 105 9.12 2.84 7.67
CA PHE A 105 10.46 3.12 8.15
C PHE A 105 10.63 4.62 8.38
N ASP A 106 11.11 5.00 9.56
CA ASP A 106 11.44 6.39 9.92
C ASP A 106 12.95 6.60 9.80
N LYS A 107 13.38 7.45 8.87
CA LYS A 107 14.81 7.73 8.62
C LYS A 107 15.48 8.48 9.77
N THR A 108 14.74 9.27 10.53
CA THR A 108 15.29 10.13 11.59
C THR A 108 15.64 9.30 12.81
N SER A 109 14.70 8.47 13.27
CA SER A 109 14.89 7.57 14.40
C SER A 109 15.54 6.23 14.01
N LYS A 110 15.60 5.93 12.71
CA LYS A 110 16.12 4.68 12.13
C LYS A 110 15.37 3.45 12.61
N THR A 111 14.06 3.59 12.81
CA THR A 111 13.18 2.54 13.33
C THR A 111 12.21 2.06 12.25
N LEU A 112 11.94 0.75 12.26
CA LEU A 112 10.82 0.16 11.54
C LEU A 112 9.62 0.06 12.47
N HIS A 113 8.51 0.67 12.07
CA HIS A 113 7.26 0.70 12.80
C HIS A 113 6.26 -0.24 12.13
N VAL A 114 5.73 -1.19 12.91
CA VAL A 114 4.72 -2.15 12.46
C VAL A 114 3.57 -2.13 13.47
N LYS A 115 2.38 -1.78 13.00
CA LYS A 115 1.14 -1.84 13.79
C LYS A 115 0.04 -2.46 12.95
N ALA A 116 -0.65 -3.44 13.51
CA ALA A 116 -1.87 -4.00 12.95
C ALA A 116 -3.01 -3.80 13.96
N ALA A 117 -4.20 -3.44 13.48
CA ALA A 117 -5.40 -3.35 14.33
C ALA A 117 -5.82 -4.71 14.91
N GLY A 118 -5.54 -5.80 14.19
CA GLY A 118 -5.78 -7.18 14.63
C GLY A 118 -4.57 -7.80 15.34
N ASN A 119 -3.69 -8.44 14.57
CA ASN A 119 -2.48 -9.10 15.09
C ASN A 119 -1.34 -9.05 14.07
N VAL A 120 -0.09 -9.14 14.56
CA VAL A 120 1.09 -9.37 13.72
C VAL A 120 1.44 -10.86 13.79
N ARG A 121 1.54 -11.53 12.63
CA ARG A 121 1.92 -12.94 12.53
C ARG A 121 3.24 -13.06 11.77
N ILE A 122 4.20 -13.77 12.35
CA ILE A 122 5.49 -14.07 11.74
C ILE A 122 5.53 -15.59 11.49
N GLU A 123 5.78 -15.98 10.25
CA GLU A 123 5.97 -17.38 9.86
C GLU A 123 7.45 -17.63 9.58
N GLY A 124 8.04 -18.55 10.33
CA GLY A 124 9.50 -18.78 10.37
C GLY A 124 10.11 -18.36 11.71
N ASP A 125 11.44 -18.34 11.76
CA ASP A 125 12.19 -18.02 12.97
C ASP A 125 12.35 -16.50 13.14
N LEU A 126 12.24 -16.03 14.39
CA LEU A 126 12.49 -14.65 14.77
C LEU A 126 13.74 -14.58 15.65
N THR A 127 14.79 -13.92 15.16
CA THR A 127 16.00 -13.62 15.93
C THR A 127 15.96 -12.19 16.44
N VAL A 128 16.06 -12.00 17.76
CA VAL A 128 16.12 -10.68 18.40
C VAL A 128 17.44 -10.56 19.15
N THR A 129 18.26 -9.58 18.76
CA THR A 129 19.55 -9.28 19.42
C THR A 129 19.42 -8.28 20.57
N GLY A 130 18.29 -7.57 20.63
CA GLY A 130 17.93 -6.66 21.72
C GLY A 130 17.01 -7.32 22.74
N SER A 131 16.24 -6.49 23.45
CA SER A 131 15.23 -6.94 24.39
C SER A 131 13.85 -7.10 23.74
N ILE A 132 13.06 -8.02 24.28
CA ILE A 132 11.63 -8.13 24.03
C ILE A 132 10.91 -7.61 25.27
N THR A 133 10.11 -6.56 25.11
CA THR A 133 9.22 -6.05 26.16
C THR A 133 7.80 -6.49 25.86
N SER A 134 7.18 -7.23 26.78
CA SER A 134 5.83 -7.77 26.64
C SER A 134 5.12 -7.81 27.99
N GLU A 135 3.82 -7.50 28.04
CA GLU A 135 3.01 -7.71 29.25
C GLU A 135 2.86 -9.20 29.59
N SER A 136 2.70 -10.04 28.57
CA SER A 136 2.67 -11.49 28.70
C SER A 136 3.38 -12.15 27.53
N LEU A 137 4.07 -13.24 27.82
CA LEU A 137 4.76 -14.05 26.82
C LEU A 137 4.41 -15.52 27.04
N GLN A 138 3.64 -16.10 26.12
CA GLN A 138 3.30 -17.51 26.12
C GLN A 138 4.24 -18.25 25.16
N THR A 139 4.99 -19.21 25.68
CA THR A 139 5.93 -20.03 24.89
C THR A 139 5.80 -21.49 25.29
N LYS A 140 6.08 -22.39 24.35
CA LYS A 140 6.06 -23.83 24.60
C LYS A 140 7.28 -24.29 25.42
N SER A 141 8.42 -23.68 25.17
CA SER A 141 9.68 -23.95 25.86
C SER A 141 10.60 -22.74 25.77
N ILE A 142 11.39 -22.53 26.81
CA ILE A 142 12.42 -21.49 26.88
C ILE A 142 13.75 -22.18 27.16
N MET A 143 14.77 -21.89 26.35
CA MET A 143 16.17 -22.22 26.64
C MET A 143 16.92 -20.92 26.85
N THR A 144 17.62 -20.80 27.98
CA THR A 144 18.35 -19.59 28.37
C THR A 144 19.64 -19.98 29.06
N ASP A 145 20.73 -19.26 28.79
CA ASP A 145 22.00 -19.46 29.50
C ASP A 145 21.93 -19.00 30.95
N SER A 146 21.22 -17.90 31.23
CA SER A 146 20.98 -17.38 32.58
C SER A 146 19.67 -16.61 32.67
N ILE A 147 19.09 -16.54 33.87
CA ILE A 147 17.86 -15.80 34.15
C ILE A 147 18.14 -14.83 35.29
N THR A 148 17.84 -13.55 35.06
CA THR A 148 17.87 -12.50 36.09
C THR A 148 16.46 -11.93 36.25
N ARG A 149 15.85 -12.08 37.44
CA ARG A 149 14.58 -11.43 37.77
C ARG A 149 14.85 -10.04 38.34
N ALA A 150 14.22 -9.00 37.79
CA ALA A 150 14.09 -7.74 38.51
C ALA A 150 13.23 -8.01 39.77
N GLY A 151 13.72 -7.59 40.94
CA GLY A 151 13.00 -7.79 42.21
C GLY A 151 11.61 -7.17 42.15
N GLU A 152 10.61 -7.87 42.69
CA GLU A 152 9.25 -7.36 42.85
C GLU A 152 9.30 -6.09 43.70
N ALA A 153 8.90 -4.95 43.14
CA ALA A 153 8.54 -3.79 43.95
C ALA A 153 7.24 -4.15 44.68
N LEU A 154 7.32 -4.24 46.01
CA LEU A 154 6.20 -4.44 46.93
C LEU A 154 5.13 -3.36 46.77
#